data_AF-A0A2A8BNJ6-F1
#
_entry.id   AF-A0A2A8BNJ6-F1
#
_cell.length_a   1.000
_cell.length_b   1.000
_cell.length_c   1.000
_cell.angle_alpha   90.00
_cell.angle_beta   90.00
_cell.angle_gamma   90.00
#
_symmetry.space_group_name_H-M   'P 1'
#
loop_
_entity.id
_entity.type
_entity.pdbx_description
1 polymer ?
#
loop_
_entity_poly.entity_id
_entity_poly.type
_entity_poly.pdbx_seq_one_letter_code
_entity_poly.pdbx_strand_id
1 'polypeptide(L)'
;MRVVTAKSIKKNRYNRMFAEEDLYSMLEEMGNTQQMIHKFQKKRITQTILLSFFGLLLGLFFTSWCYLLAFGLPFFFYRSKYTHVTKTYNAFKFERHLNFSKFTRLLIPYLKESGESTSLYQVFRKILNRMDNPVDKNSLAKLMSEMTDKPNDIQPFTDYAMRSSGSDMSINIMQTIYDFQQNSSDTNVINELGQMASAELQRAIDEIIAFKLRRFNFFPTKIVMSSFIVVVGFAAAVLVHHLSSINLS
;
A
#
# COMPACT_ATOMS: atom_id res chain seq x y z
N MET A 1 11.89 -26.20 -19.61
CA MET A 1 13.09 -25.85 -18.82
C MET A 1 13.80 -24.68 -19.48
N ARG A 2 13.83 -23.50 -18.84
CA ARG A 2 14.70 -22.39 -19.25
C ARG A 2 15.87 -22.32 -18.27
N VAL A 3 17.07 -22.53 -18.80
CA VAL A 3 18.33 -22.38 -18.08
C VAL A 3 18.54 -20.89 -17.81
N VAL A 4 17.90 -20.37 -16.76
CA VAL A 4 18.16 -19.01 -16.27
C VAL A 4 19.45 -19.07 -15.45
N THR A 5 20.56 -18.90 -16.17
CA THR A 5 21.87 -18.40 -15.71
C THR A 5 22.02 -18.20 -14.19
N ALA A 6 22.57 -19.20 -13.52
CA ALA A 6 23.01 -19.15 -12.12
C ALA A 6 23.97 -17.98 -11.80
N LYS A 7 24.55 -17.35 -12.84
CA LYS A 7 25.44 -16.19 -12.72
C LYS A 7 24.70 -14.87 -12.39
N SER A 8 23.42 -14.73 -12.77
CA SER A 8 22.62 -13.52 -12.47
C SER A 8 22.19 -13.45 -11.01
N ILE A 9 22.00 -14.61 -10.37
CA ILE A 9 21.59 -14.74 -8.97
C ILE A 9 22.74 -14.35 -8.03
N LYS A 10 23.99 -14.72 -8.36
CA LYS A 10 25.16 -14.49 -7.50
C LYS A 10 25.59 -13.03 -7.42
N LYS A 11 25.52 -12.27 -8.52
CA LYS A 11 25.90 -10.83 -8.59
C LYS A 11 24.89 -9.92 -7.89
N ASN A 12 23.65 -10.37 -7.74
CA ASN A 12 22.55 -9.58 -7.16
C ASN A 12 22.30 -9.84 -5.66
N ARG A 13 23.04 -10.76 -5.05
CA ARG A 13 22.89 -11.11 -3.63
C ARG A 13 23.25 -9.94 -2.71
N TYR A 14 24.28 -9.19 -3.06
CA TYR A 14 24.73 -8.01 -2.30
C TYR A 14 23.71 -6.86 -2.36
N ASN A 15 23.11 -6.61 -3.52
CA ASN A 15 22.06 -5.60 -3.62
C ASN A 15 20.87 -6.00 -2.73
N ARG A 16 20.39 -7.25 -2.81
CA ARG A 16 19.30 -7.72 -1.94
C ARG A 16 19.61 -7.61 -0.44
N MET A 17 20.87 -7.74 -0.03
CA MET A 17 21.28 -7.61 1.37
C MET A 17 21.15 -6.18 1.92
N PHE A 18 21.24 -5.15 1.07
CA PHE A 18 21.01 -3.76 1.45
C PHE A 18 19.55 -3.31 1.26
N ALA A 19 18.69 -4.15 0.69
CA ALA A 19 17.25 -3.87 0.66
C ALA A 19 16.63 -4.23 2.00
N GLU A 20 15.67 -3.42 2.41
CA GLU A 20 14.72 -3.80 3.45
C GLU A 20 13.96 -5.08 3.01
N GLU A 21 13.75 -6.02 3.94
CA GLU A 21 13.23 -7.37 3.66
C GLU A 21 11.93 -7.35 2.84
N ASP A 22 11.03 -6.41 3.15
CA ASP A 22 9.71 -6.31 2.53
C ASP A 22 9.69 -5.50 1.23
N LEU A 23 10.77 -4.82 0.86
CA LEU A 23 10.76 -3.91 -0.30
C LEU A 23 10.49 -4.66 -1.61
N TYR A 24 11.07 -5.86 -1.73
CA TYR A 24 10.93 -6.68 -2.92
C TYR A 24 9.50 -7.24 -3.03
N SER A 25 8.96 -7.79 -1.95
CA SER A 25 7.60 -8.33 -1.93
C SER A 25 6.55 -7.24 -2.23
N MET A 26 6.67 -6.05 -1.63
CA MET A 26 5.77 -4.93 -1.91
C MET A 26 5.75 -4.54 -3.40
N LEU A 27 6.92 -4.47 -4.02
CA LEU A 27 7.02 -4.08 -5.43
C LEU A 27 6.53 -5.19 -6.38
N GLU A 28 6.76 -6.45 -6.02
CA GLU A 28 6.25 -7.61 -6.75
C GLU A 28 4.71 -7.69 -6.69
N GLU A 29 4.11 -7.49 -5.52
CA GLU A 29 2.65 -7.45 -5.33
C GLU A 29 1.99 -6.30 -6.11
N MET A 30 2.70 -5.18 -6.30
CA MET A 30 2.27 -4.07 -7.15
C MET A 30 2.41 -4.34 -8.66
N GLY A 31 2.89 -5.53 -9.05
CA GLY A 31 3.03 -5.94 -10.45
C GLY A 31 4.34 -5.49 -11.12
N ASN A 32 5.35 -5.06 -10.34
CA ASN A 32 6.63 -4.71 -10.94
C ASN A 32 7.43 -5.95 -11.35
N THR A 33 8.01 -5.92 -12.55
CA THR A 33 8.92 -7.00 -12.97
C THR A 33 10.21 -6.97 -12.17
N GLN A 34 10.82 -8.14 -11.97
CA GLN A 34 12.11 -8.29 -11.27
C GLN A 34 13.19 -7.32 -11.83
N GLN A 35 13.19 -7.09 -13.15
CA GLN A 35 14.11 -6.15 -13.79
C GLN A 35 13.88 -4.70 -13.34
N MET A 36 12.63 -4.27 -13.20
CA MET A 36 12.28 -2.93 -12.70
C MET A 36 12.68 -2.76 -11.23
N ILE A 37 12.45 -3.78 -10.41
CA ILE A 37 12.82 -3.78 -8.98
C ILE A 37 14.34 -3.64 -8.83
N HIS A 38 15.11 -4.42 -9.59
CA HIS A 38 16.57 -4.32 -9.58
C HIS A 38 17.08 -2.98 -10.12
N LYS A 39 16.46 -2.43 -11.17
CA LYS A 39 16.81 -1.10 -11.71
C LYS A 39 16.52 0.01 -10.68
N PHE A 40 15.40 -0.09 -9.98
CA PHE A 40 15.04 0.82 -8.89
C PHE A 40 16.09 0.77 -7.77
N GLN A 41 16.43 -0.43 -7.30
CA GLN A 41 17.40 -0.57 -6.21
C GLN A 41 18.80 -0.08 -6.62
N LYS A 42 19.25 -0.41 -7.83
CA LYS A 42 20.53 0.07 -8.35
C LYS A 42 20.54 1.60 -8.41
N LYS A 43 19.47 2.22 -8.94
CA LYS A 43 19.33 3.68 -8.98
C LYS A 43 19.34 4.30 -7.57
N ARG A 44 18.65 3.68 -6.60
CA ARG A 44 18.63 4.11 -5.19
C ARG A 44 20.04 4.14 -4.61
N ILE A 45 20.79 3.04 -4.74
CA ILE A 45 22.16 2.93 -4.21
C ILE A 45 23.10 3.92 -4.92
N THR A 46 23.07 3.98 -6.26
CA THR A 46 23.94 4.90 -7.01
C THR A 46 23.67 6.36 -6.68
N GLN A 47 22.40 6.75 -6.49
CA GLN A 47 22.05 8.11 -6.07
C GLN A 47 22.55 8.41 -4.66
N THR A 48 22.40 7.50 -3.70
CA THR A 48 22.90 7.69 -2.33
C THR A 48 24.43 7.80 -2.29
N ILE A 49 25.15 6.98 -3.06
CA ILE A 49 26.62 7.05 -3.16
C ILE A 49 27.06 8.37 -3.79
N LEU A 50 26.43 8.80 -4.89
CA LEU A 50 26.72 10.08 -5.52
C LEU A 50 26.50 11.26 -4.57
N LEU A 51 25.41 11.23 -3.79
CA LEU A 51 25.07 12.29 -2.84
C LEU A 51 26.07 12.34 -1.68
N SER A 52 26.53 11.18 -1.22
CA SER A 52 27.57 11.10 -0.18
C SER A 52 28.94 11.57 -0.69
N PHE A 53 29.31 11.21 -1.92
CA PHE A 53 30.53 11.69 -2.58
C PHE A 53 30.53 13.21 -2.75
N PHE A 54 29.42 13.78 -3.23
CA PHE A 54 29.29 15.24 -3.36
C PHE A 54 29.32 15.96 -2.00
N GLY A 55 28.71 15.37 -0.97
CA GLY A 55 28.75 15.90 0.39
C GLY A 55 30.16 15.92 0.98
N LEU A 56 30.94 14.86 0.77
CA LEU A 56 32.34 14.81 1.19
C LEU A 56 33.20 15.82 0.44
N LEU A 57 32.96 15.98 -0.87
CA LEU A 57 33.68 16.95 -1.70
C LEU A 57 33.39 18.38 -1.22
N LEU A 58 32.13 18.73 -0.93
CA LEU A 58 31.78 20.03 -0.34
C LEU A 58 32.39 20.25 1.06
N GLY A 59 32.53 19.20 1.86
CA GLY A 59 33.19 19.25 3.17
C GLY A 59 34.67 19.62 3.12
N LEU A 60 35.36 19.31 2.01
CA LEU A 60 36.77 19.69 1.81
C LEU A 60 36.94 21.18 1.49
N PHE A 61 35.96 21.82 0.85
CA PHE A 61 36.08 23.21 0.39
C PHE A 61 35.45 24.27 1.30
N PHE A 62 34.45 23.92 2.13
CA PHE A 62 33.67 24.90 2.89
C PHE A 62 33.92 24.87 4.40
N THR A 63 33.41 23.86 5.13
CA THR A 63 33.42 23.88 6.61
C THR A 63 33.26 22.47 7.19
N SER A 64 33.83 22.20 8.37
CA SER A 64 33.76 20.90 9.06
C SER A 64 32.34 20.40 9.34
N TRP A 65 31.36 21.30 9.45
CA TRP A 65 29.94 20.94 9.59
C TRP A 65 29.34 20.24 8.36
N CYS A 66 29.92 20.43 7.17
CA CYS A 66 29.46 19.76 5.95
C CYS A 66 29.73 18.25 5.95
N TYR A 67 30.70 17.76 6.75
CA TYR A 67 30.91 16.31 6.91
C TYR A 67 29.73 15.62 7.61
N LEU A 68 29.07 16.28 8.55
CA LEU A 68 27.85 15.74 9.18
C LEU A 68 26.72 15.62 8.15
N LEU A 69 26.58 16.59 7.24
CA LEU A 69 25.64 16.53 6.13
C LEU A 69 25.99 15.42 5.12
N ALA A 70 27.28 15.15 4.89
CA ALA A 70 27.74 14.12 3.97
C ALA A 70 27.32 12.68 4.36
N PHE A 71 27.06 12.44 5.64
CA PHE A 71 26.55 11.15 6.14
C PHE A 71 25.04 11.19 6.42
N GLY A 72 24.52 12.26 7.02
CA GLY A 72 23.11 12.36 7.40
C GLY A 72 22.15 12.44 6.20
N LEU A 73 22.49 13.24 5.19
CA LEU A 73 21.62 13.52 4.04
C LEU A 73 21.43 12.28 3.13
N PRO A 74 22.49 11.52 2.79
CA PRO A 74 22.33 10.28 2.02
C PRO A 74 21.51 9.21 2.76
N PHE A 75 21.71 9.07 4.07
CA PHE A 75 20.93 8.15 4.89
C PHE A 75 19.44 8.52 4.89
N PHE A 76 19.13 9.80 5.14
CA PHE A 76 17.76 10.32 5.08
C PHE A 76 17.13 10.13 3.70
N PHE A 77 17.87 10.41 2.61
CA PHE A 77 17.37 10.26 1.25
C PHE A 77 17.08 8.79 0.89
N TYR A 78 17.95 7.87 1.30
CA TYR A 78 17.76 6.43 1.13
C TYR A 78 16.49 5.97 1.84
N ARG A 79 16.31 6.38 3.10
CA ARG A 79 15.12 6.07 3.91
C ARG A 79 13.86 6.71 3.33
N SER A 80 13.95 7.93 2.84
CA SER A 80 12.83 8.64 2.20
C SER A 80 12.30 7.87 0.98
N LYS A 81 13.19 7.34 0.12
CA LYS A 81 12.78 6.49 -1.01
C LYS A 81 12.05 5.23 -0.57
N TYR A 82 12.52 4.57 0.49
CA TYR A 82 11.80 3.42 1.08
C TYR A 82 10.41 3.84 1.58
N THR A 83 10.33 4.89 2.40
CA THR A 83 9.04 5.35 2.95
C THR A 83 8.05 5.78 1.87
N HIS A 84 8.54 6.29 0.74
CA HIS A 84 7.69 6.61 -0.40
C HIS A 84 7.09 5.33 -1.02
N VAL A 85 7.90 4.29 -1.23
CA VAL A 85 7.41 2.98 -1.71
C VAL A 85 6.40 2.39 -0.74
N THR A 86 6.69 2.38 0.56
CA THR A 86 5.76 1.89 1.58
C THR A 86 4.43 2.67 1.57
N LYS A 87 4.49 4.00 1.43
CA LYS A 87 3.28 4.83 1.32
C LYS A 87 2.47 4.50 0.06
N THR A 88 3.12 4.35 -1.08
CA THR A 88 2.48 4.00 -2.35
C THR A 88 1.87 2.59 -2.28
N TYR A 89 2.59 1.63 -1.70
CA TYR A 89 2.10 0.27 -1.48
C TYR A 89 0.88 0.24 -0.56
N ASN A 90 0.91 0.97 0.56
CA ASN A 90 -0.23 1.07 1.46
C ASN A 90 -1.44 1.74 0.79
N ALA A 91 -1.21 2.77 -0.04
CA ALA A 91 -2.27 3.39 -0.83
C ALA A 91 -2.85 2.43 -1.88
N PHE A 92 -2.00 1.64 -2.52
CA PHE A 92 -2.41 0.59 -3.46
C PHE A 92 -3.26 -0.50 -2.78
N LYS A 93 -2.82 -1.03 -1.63
CA LYS A 93 -3.62 -2.00 -0.85
C LYS A 93 -4.94 -1.39 -0.43
N PHE A 94 -4.94 -0.15 0.06
CA PHE A 94 -6.15 0.57 0.44
C PHE A 94 -7.13 0.71 -0.73
N GLU A 95 -6.68 1.16 -1.91
CA GLU A 95 -7.54 1.26 -3.10
C GLU A 95 -8.17 -0.10 -3.47
N ARG A 96 -7.39 -1.17 -3.36
CA ARG A 96 -7.84 -2.54 -3.56
C ARG A 96 -8.89 -3.00 -2.54
N HIS A 97 -8.70 -2.70 -1.25
CA HIS A 97 -9.73 -2.92 -0.21
C HIS A 97 -11.02 -2.15 -0.52
N LEU A 98 -10.90 -0.89 -0.96
CA LEU A 98 -12.08 -0.10 -1.32
C LEU A 98 -12.85 -0.67 -2.50
N ASN A 99 -12.16 -1.15 -3.53
CA ASN A 99 -12.82 -1.75 -4.68
C ASN A 99 -13.54 -3.06 -4.30
N PHE A 100 -12.93 -3.88 -3.46
CA PHE A 100 -13.58 -5.08 -2.91
C PHE A 100 -14.79 -4.76 -2.02
N SER A 101 -14.70 -3.71 -1.21
CA SER A 101 -15.81 -3.23 -0.38
C SER A 101 -17.00 -2.75 -1.22
N LYS A 102 -16.74 -2.04 -2.34
CA LYS A 102 -17.78 -1.65 -3.31
C LYS A 102 -18.44 -2.86 -3.96
N PHE A 103 -17.66 -3.86 -4.38
CA PHE A 103 -18.19 -5.12 -4.89
C PHE A 103 -19.11 -5.79 -3.87
N THR A 104 -18.62 -5.93 -2.63
CA THR A 104 -19.35 -6.54 -1.51
C THR A 104 -20.66 -5.80 -1.22
N ARG A 105 -20.66 -4.47 -1.27
CA ARG A 105 -21.86 -3.64 -1.12
C ARG A 105 -22.92 -3.88 -2.20
N LEU A 106 -22.49 -4.16 -3.43
CA LEU A 106 -23.41 -4.52 -4.52
C LEU A 106 -23.88 -5.97 -4.39
N LEU A 107 -23.03 -6.86 -3.86
CA LEU A 107 -23.32 -8.28 -3.76
C LEU A 107 -24.46 -8.59 -2.79
N ILE A 108 -24.43 -8.06 -1.55
CA ILE A 108 -25.42 -8.43 -0.52
C ILE A 108 -26.87 -8.17 -0.97
N PRO A 109 -27.23 -6.97 -1.49
CA PRO A 109 -28.60 -6.70 -1.89
C PRO A 109 -29.04 -7.64 -3.01
N TYR A 110 -28.15 -7.95 -3.95
CA TYR A 110 -28.47 -8.88 -5.02
C TYR A 110 -28.66 -10.30 -4.53
N LEU A 111 -27.82 -10.79 -3.62
CA LEU A 111 -28.00 -12.12 -3.03
C LEU A 111 -29.32 -12.22 -2.24
N LYS A 112 -29.74 -11.14 -1.56
CA LYS A 112 -31.02 -11.08 -0.84
C LYS A 112 -32.23 -10.99 -1.78
N GLU A 113 -32.15 -10.16 -2.82
CA GLU A 113 -33.20 -9.99 -3.82
C GLU A 113 -33.42 -11.28 -4.63
N SER A 114 -32.34 -12.05 -4.82
CA SER A 114 -32.33 -13.16 -5.76
C SER A 114 -32.99 -14.45 -5.25
N GLY A 115 -33.32 -14.53 -3.95
CA GLY A 115 -34.02 -15.68 -3.35
C GLY A 115 -33.35 -17.04 -3.61
N GLU A 116 -34.10 -18.13 -3.39
CA GLU A 116 -33.63 -19.51 -3.58
C GLU A 116 -33.38 -19.90 -5.05
N SER A 117 -33.77 -19.07 -6.03
CA SER A 117 -33.91 -19.49 -7.44
C SER A 117 -32.89 -18.89 -8.42
N THR A 118 -32.03 -17.95 -7.97
CA THR A 118 -31.07 -17.30 -8.86
C THR A 118 -29.66 -17.82 -8.62
N SER A 119 -28.97 -18.27 -9.67
CA SER A 119 -27.60 -18.74 -9.54
C SER A 119 -26.62 -17.61 -9.23
N LEU A 120 -25.62 -17.88 -8.40
CA LEU A 120 -24.54 -16.95 -8.05
C LEU A 120 -23.90 -16.31 -9.29
N TYR A 121 -23.76 -17.08 -10.37
CA TYR A 121 -23.27 -16.61 -11.67
C TYR A 121 -24.12 -15.44 -12.23
N GLN A 122 -25.45 -15.52 -12.13
CA GLN A 122 -26.34 -14.45 -12.59
C GLN A 122 -26.21 -13.18 -11.72
N VAL A 123 -26.02 -13.35 -10.40
CA VAL A 123 -25.74 -12.24 -9.49
C VAL A 123 -24.43 -11.54 -9.86
N PHE A 124 -23.36 -12.31 -10.05
CA PHE A 124 -22.08 -11.75 -10.49
C PHE A 124 -22.16 -11.08 -11.86
N ARG A 125 -22.94 -11.62 -12.80
CA ARG A 125 -23.17 -10.98 -14.10
C ARG A 125 -23.85 -9.62 -13.98
N LYS A 126 -24.82 -9.47 -13.06
CA LYS A 126 -25.46 -8.16 -12.78
C LYS A 126 -24.45 -7.17 -12.20
N ILE A 127 -23.60 -7.62 -11.27
CA ILE A 127 -22.55 -6.79 -10.66
C ILE A 127 -21.52 -6.38 -11.72
N LEU A 128 -21.06 -7.32 -12.56
CA LEU A 128 -20.09 -7.08 -13.63
C LEU A 128 -20.51 -5.94 -14.57
N ASN A 129 -21.80 -5.81 -14.85
CA ASN A 129 -22.34 -4.75 -15.70
C ASN A 129 -22.42 -3.38 -15.01
N ARG A 130 -22.33 -3.33 -13.67
CA ARG A 130 -22.37 -2.10 -12.87
C ARG A 130 -21.01 -1.63 -12.38
N MET A 131 -19.94 -2.36 -12.68
CA MET A 131 -18.59 -1.95 -12.31
C MET A 131 -17.99 -1.04 -13.38
N ASP A 132 -17.52 0.13 -12.94
CA ASP A 132 -16.90 1.14 -13.82
C ASP A 132 -15.43 0.83 -14.14
N ASN A 133 -14.71 0.20 -13.21
CA ASN A 133 -13.28 -0.07 -13.35
C ASN A 133 -13.03 -1.30 -14.24
N PRO A 134 -12.29 -1.17 -15.37
CA PRO A 134 -12.02 -2.28 -16.28
C PRO A 134 -11.17 -3.39 -15.64
N VAL A 135 -10.29 -3.06 -14.68
CA VAL A 135 -9.45 -4.06 -13.98
C VAL A 135 -10.30 -4.95 -13.09
N ASP A 136 -11.21 -4.35 -12.34
CA ASP A 136 -12.14 -5.07 -11.46
C ASP A 136 -13.10 -5.91 -12.31
N LYS A 137 -13.56 -5.37 -13.45
CA LYS A 137 -14.42 -6.05 -14.42
C LYS A 137 -13.75 -7.30 -14.98
N ASN A 138 -12.50 -7.19 -15.42
CA ASN A 138 -11.74 -8.33 -15.90
C ASN A 138 -11.49 -9.37 -14.80
N SER A 139 -11.23 -8.92 -13.56
CA SER A 139 -11.01 -9.81 -12.42
C SER A 139 -12.25 -10.62 -12.07
N LEU A 140 -13.43 -10.00 -12.07
CA LEU A 140 -14.72 -10.66 -11.84
C LEU A 140 -15.10 -11.58 -13.02
N ALA A 141 -14.89 -11.14 -14.26
CA ALA A 141 -15.10 -11.97 -15.44
C ALA A 141 -14.22 -13.23 -15.42
N LYS A 142 -12.97 -13.09 -14.96
CA LYS A 142 -12.05 -14.22 -14.78
C LYS A 142 -12.56 -15.19 -13.72
N LEU A 143 -13.03 -14.69 -12.56
CA LEU A 143 -13.67 -15.52 -11.53
C LEU A 143 -14.86 -16.30 -12.11
N MET A 144 -15.74 -15.62 -12.87
CA MET A 144 -16.91 -16.24 -13.51
C MET A 144 -16.54 -17.32 -14.53
N SER A 145 -15.43 -17.17 -15.24
CA SER A 145 -14.89 -18.25 -16.09
C SER A 145 -14.35 -19.39 -15.23
N GLU A 146 -13.50 -19.08 -14.26
CA GLU A 146 -12.83 -20.07 -13.40
C GLU A 146 -13.83 -20.91 -12.58
N MET A 147 -14.96 -20.34 -12.12
CA MET A 147 -16.03 -21.11 -11.44
C MET A 147 -16.79 -22.04 -12.38
N THR A 148 -16.86 -21.72 -13.68
CA THR A 148 -17.51 -22.57 -14.67
C THR A 148 -16.60 -23.75 -15.01
N ASP A 149 -15.30 -23.49 -15.13
CA ASP A 149 -14.29 -24.50 -15.41
C ASP A 149 -14.01 -25.41 -14.20
N LYS A 150 -14.13 -24.88 -12.98
CA LYS A 150 -13.86 -25.59 -11.72
C LYS A 150 -14.96 -25.34 -10.67
N PRO A 151 -16.16 -25.94 -10.83
CA PRO A 151 -17.32 -25.60 -10.00
C PRO A 151 -17.23 -26.03 -8.53
N ASN A 152 -16.42 -27.05 -8.23
CA ASN A 152 -16.26 -27.60 -6.87
C ASN A 152 -14.92 -27.22 -6.24
N ASP A 153 -14.24 -26.22 -6.80
CA ASP A 153 -12.96 -25.73 -6.30
C ASP A 153 -13.16 -24.34 -5.68
N ILE A 154 -12.61 -24.15 -4.49
CA ILE A 154 -12.60 -22.85 -3.78
C ILE A 154 -11.48 -21.92 -4.28
N GLN A 155 -10.51 -22.45 -5.02
CA GLN A 155 -9.37 -21.68 -5.54
C GLN A 155 -9.79 -20.47 -6.39
N PRO A 156 -10.76 -20.54 -7.32
CA PRO A 156 -11.25 -19.37 -8.06
C PRO A 156 -11.67 -18.21 -7.14
N PHE A 157 -12.39 -18.52 -6.06
CA PHE A 157 -12.87 -17.57 -5.06
C PHE A 157 -11.72 -16.94 -4.27
N THR A 158 -10.78 -17.78 -3.83
CA THR A 158 -9.58 -17.36 -3.10
C THR A 158 -8.66 -16.49 -3.97
N ASP A 159 -8.45 -16.88 -5.23
CA ASP A 159 -7.66 -16.13 -6.20
C ASP A 159 -8.31 -14.78 -6.51
N TYR A 160 -9.64 -14.71 -6.62
CA TYR A 160 -10.33 -13.44 -6.77
C TYR A 160 -10.15 -12.55 -5.54
N ALA A 161 -10.31 -13.07 -4.32
CA ALA A 161 -10.04 -12.31 -3.10
C ALA A 161 -8.62 -11.74 -3.09
N MET A 162 -7.64 -12.58 -3.44
CA MET A 162 -6.22 -12.22 -3.53
C MET A 162 -5.88 -11.24 -4.65
N ARG A 163 -6.63 -11.22 -5.76
CA ARG A 163 -6.49 -10.26 -6.87
C ARG A 163 -7.22 -8.95 -6.64
N SER A 164 -8.35 -8.98 -5.92
CA SER A 164 -9.19 -7.82 -5.66
C SER A 164 -8.70 -7.03 -4.46
N SER A 165 -8.40 -7.69 -3.33
CA SER A 165 -8.05 -7.05 -2.06
C SER A 165 -6.78 -7.62 -1.44
N GLY A 166 -6.71 -8.94 -1.27
CA GLY A 166 -5.58 -9.61 -0.60
C GLY A 166 -5.59 -9.50 0.93
N SER A 167 -6.72 -9.16 1.56
CA SER A 167 -6.92 -9.36 3.01
C SER A 167 -7.51 -10.73 3.31
N ASP A 168 -7.24 -11.22 4.52
CA ASP A 168 -7.90 -12.39 5.10
C ASP A 168 -9.43 -12.23 5.12
N MET A 169 -9.94 -11.01 5.39
CA MET A 169 -11.38 -10.76 5.35
C MET A 169 -11.96 -10.96 3.95
N SER A 170 -11.26 -10.49 2.90
CA SER A 170 -11.71 -10.70 1.53
C SER A 170 -11.75 -12.18 1.15
N ILE A 171 -10.80 -12.97 1.67
CA ILE A 171 -10.78 -14.42 1.51
C ILE A 171 -11.99 -15.03 2.22
N ASN A 172 -12.22 -14.70 3.49
CA ASN A 172 -13.35 -15.25 4.26
C ASN A 172 -14.70 -14.94 3.61
N ILE A 173 -14.91 -13.72 3.11
CA ILE A 173 -16.12 -13.36 2.37
C ILE A 173 -16.26 -14.24 1.13
N MET A 174 -15.20 -14.43 0.36
CA MET A 174 -15.22 -15.25 -0.85
C MET A 174 -15.41 -16.74 -0.58
N GLN A 175 -14.86 -17.26 0.52
CA GLN A 175 -15.12 -18.64 0.98
C GLN A 175 -16.58 -18.83 1.37
N THR A 176 -17.16 -17.88 2.09
CA THR A 176 -18.58 -17.95 2.48
C THR A 176 -19.50 -17.84 1.26
N ILE A 177 -19.10 -17.09 0.22
CA ILE A 177 -19.83 -17.06 -1.06
C ILE A 177 -19.75 -18.41 -1.78
N TYR A 178 -18.61 -19.10 -1.70
CA TYR A 178 -18.47 -20.46 -2.22
C TYR A 178 -19.38 -21.44 -1.45
N ASP A 179 -19.42 -21.37 -0.12
CA ASP A 179 -20.31 -22.20 0.69
C ASP A 179 -21.79 -21.94 0.34
N PHE A 180 -22.15 -20.68 0.08
CA PHE A 180 -23.47 -20.31 -0.44
C PHE A 180 -23.75 -20.92 -1.82
N GLN A 181 -22.76 -20.97 -2.72
CA GLN A 181 -22.92 -21.64 -4.02
C GLN A 181 -23.21 -23.13 -3.86
N GLN A 182 -22.55 -23.79 -2.90
CA GLN A 182 -22.70 -25.22 -2.65
C GLN A 182 -24.00 -25.55 -1.91
N ASN A 183 -24.46 -24.67 -1.02
CA ASN A 183 -25.64 -24.85 -0.18
C ASN A 183 -26.58 -23.63 -0.27
N SER A 184 -27.18 -23.42 -1.44
CA SER A 184 -28.00 -22.22 -1.75
C SER A 184 -29.31 -22.08 -0.95
N SER A 185 -29.70 -23.10 -0.18
CA SER A 185 -30.91 -23.11 0.66
C SER A 185 -30.66 -22.68 2.11
N ASP A 186 -29.41 -22.54 2.55
CA ASP A 186 -29.12 -22.14 3.94
C ASP A 186 -29.15 -20.62 4.09
N THR A 187 -30.28 -20.11 4.57
CA THR A 187 -30.47 -18.68 4.89
C THR A 187 -29.49 -18.16 5.95
N ASN A 188 -28.88 -19.02 6.77
CA ASN A 188 -27.87 -18.60 7.74
C ASN A 188 -26.61 -18.09 7.04
N VAL A 189 -26.20 -18.71 5.93
CA VAL A 189 -25.01 -18.31 5.15
C VAL A 189 -25.21 -16.91 4.56
N ILE A 190 -26.42 -16.56 4.11
CA ILE A 190 -26.75 -15.21 3.62
C ILE A 190 -26.65 -14.17 4.75
N ASN A 191 -27.11 -14.51 5.95
CA ASN A 191 -27.03 -13.62 7.11
C ASN A 191 -25.58 -13.43 7.56
N GLU A 192 -24.78 -14.49 7.57
CA GLU A 192 -23.35 -14.45 7.89
C GLU A 192 -22.57 -13.62 6.86
N LEU A 193 -22.82 -13.85 5.56
CA LEU A 193 -22.30 -13.02 4.47
C LEU A 193 -22.65 -11.55 4.67
N GLY A 194 -23.90 -11.26 5.01
CA GLY A 194 -24.36 -9.91 5.31
C GLY A 194 -23.60 -9.26 6.46
N GLN A 195 -23.36 -9.99 7.55
CA GLN A 195 -22.60 -9.49 8.70
C GLN A 195 -21.13 -9.26 8.37
N MET A 196 -20.46 -10.21 7.71
CA MET A 196 -19.05 -10.08 7.28
C MET A 196 -18.87 -8.89 6.34
N ALA A 197 -19.78 -8.76 5.38
CA ALA A 197 -19.78 -7.68 4.41
C ALA A 197 -20.04 -6.31 5.04
N SER A 198 -20.97 -6.22 6.01
CA SER A 198 -21.19 -5.01 6.81
C SER A 198 -19.95 -4.64 7.64
N ALA A 199 -19.29 -5.61 8.26
CA ALA A 199 -18.05 -5.38 9.01
C ALA A 199 -16.91 -4.89 8.11
N GLU A 200 -16.74 -5.48 6.93
CA GLU A 200 -15.75 -5.05 5.94
C GLU A 200 -16.05 -3.66 5.38
N LEU A 201 -17.33 -3.34 5.16
CA LEU A 201 -17.77 -1.99 4.79
C LEU A 201 -17.44 -0.97 5.88
N GLN A 202 -17.71 -1.29 7.14
CA GLN A 202 -17.38 -0.41 8.26
C GLN A 202 -15.86 -0.18 8.36
N ARG A 203 -15.05 -1.24 8.24
CA ARG A 203 -13.59 -1.12 8.20
C ARG A 203 -13.10 -0.27 7.04
N ALA A 204 -13.62 -0.49 5.84
CA ALA A 204 -13.28 0.33 4.68
C ALA A 204 -13.63 1.82 4.90
N ILE A 205 -14.77 2.11 5.54
CA ILE A 205 -15.16 3.48 5.93
C ILE A 205 -14.15 4.06 6.93
N ASP A 206 -13.82 3.33 7.98
CA ASP A 206 -12.88 3.78 9.02
C ASP A 206 -11.49 4.01 8.43
N GLU A 207 -11.03 3.16 7.51
CA GLU A 207 -9.77 3.34 6.79
C GLU A 207 -9.80 4.58 5.87
N ILE A 208 -10.91 4.87 5.17
CA ILE A 208 -11.08 6.12 4.40
C ILE A 208 -10.99 7.32 5.31
N ILE A 209 -11.68 7.28 6.45
CA ILE A 209 -11.69 8.37 7.43
C ILE A 209 -10.27 8.59 7.96
N ALA A 210 -9.58 7.53 8.38
CA ALA A 210 -8.20 7.59 8.86
C ALA A 210 -7.25 8.16 7.78
N PHE A 211 -7.38 7.72 6.53
CA PHE A 211 -6.57 8.21 5.42
C PHE A 211 -6.80 9.70 5.15
N LYS A 212 -8.07 10.13 5.15
CA LYS A 212 -8.43 11.56 4.98
C LYS A 212 -7.96 12.40 6.17
N LEU A 213 -8.19 11.96 7.41
CA LEU A 213 -7.78 12.66 8.63
C LEU A 213 -6.25 12.80 8.72
N ARG A 214 -5.48 11.80 8.30
CA ARG A 214 -4.01 11.87 8.29
C ARG A 214 -3.52 13.04 7.44
N ARG A 215 -4.17 13.33 6.31
CA ARG A 215 -3.87 14.49 5.46
C ARG A 215 -4.19 15.81 6.17
N PHE A 216 -5.25 15.86 6.97
CA PHE A 216 -5.64 17.04 7.74
C PHE A 216 -4.75 17.28 8.97
N ASN A 217 -4.32 16.26 9.72
CA ASN A 217 -3.48 16.43 10.92
C ASN A 217 -2.11 17.09 10.63
N PHE A 218 -1.59 16.97 9.42
CA PHE A 218 -0.35 17.64 9.03
C PHE A 218 -0.53 19.15 8.81
N PHE A 219 -1.74 19.64 8.61
CA PHE A 219 -1.98 21.05 8.31
C PHE A 219 -1.81 21.95 9.56
N PRO A 220 -2.47 21.68 10.71
CA PRO A 220 -2.23 22.46 11.93
C PRO A 220 -0.79 22.33 12.43
N THR A 221 -0.23 21.12 12.42
CA THR A 221 1.12 20.85 12.94
C THR A 221 2.20 21.66 12.20
N LYS A 222 2.10 21.80 10.88
CA LYS A 222 3.07 22.59 10.10
C LYS A 222 2.96 24.08 10.36
N ILE A 223 1.75 24.59 10.55
CA ILE A 223 1.51 26.00 10.89
C ILE A 223 2.11 26.32 12.27
N VAL A 224 1.83 25.48 13.26
CA VAL A 224 2.38 25.63 14.62
C VAL A 224 3.90 25.51 14.63
N MET A 225 4.48 24.56 13.89
CA MET A 225 5.95 24.44 13.81
C MET A 225 6.60 25.66 13.13
N SER A 226 5.95 26.25 12.13
CA SER A 226 6.46 27.46 11.48
C SER A 226 6.43 28.67 12.42
N SER A 227 5.37 28.85 13.21
CA SER A 227 5.33 29.93 14.21
C SER A 227 6.31 29.69 15.34
N PHE A 228 6.51 28.43 15.74
CA PHE A 228 7.47 28.05 16.78
C PHE A 228 8.92 28.41 16.41
N ILE A 229 9.31 28.22 15.14
CA ILE A 229 10.65 28.60 14.66
C ILE A 229 10.91 30.11 14.85
N VAL A 230 9.91 30.96 14.57
CA VAL A 230 10.03 32.41 14.74
C VAL A 230 10.18 32.79 16.21
N VAL A 231 9.39 32.15 17.10
CA VAL A 231 9.45 32.38 18.54
C VAL A 231 10.81 31.95 19.12
N VAL A 232 11.30 30.77 18.73
CA VAL A 232 12.62 30.28 19.17
C VAL A 232 13.74 31.15 18.63
N GLY A 233 13.65 31.59 17.37
CA GLY A 233 14.63 32.50 16.76
C GLY A 233 14.70 33.85 17.49
N PHE A 234 13.54 34.41 17.83
CA PHE A 234 13.46 35.64 18.63
C PHE A 234 14.04 35.43 20.04
N ALA A 235 13.66 34.35 20.72
CA ALA A 235 14.17 34.03 22.04
C ALA A 235 15.70 33.86 22.04
N ALA A 236 16.26 33.16 21.05
CA ALA A 236 17.70 32.99 20.90
C ALA A 236 18.42 34.33 20.64
N ALA A 237 17.86 35.20 19.78
CA ALA A 237 18.43 36.50 19.50
C ALA A 237 18.46 37.41 20.75
N VAL A 238 17.39 37.40 21.54
CA VAL A 238 17.31 38.13 22.81
C VAL A 238 18.32 37.59 23.83
N LEU A 239 18.48 36.26 23.91
CA LEU A 239 19.43 35.62 24.81
C LEU A 239 20.89 35.97 24.44
N VAL A 240 21.22 35.93 23.15
CA VAL A 240 22.54 36.36 22.64
C VAL A 240 22.78 37.84 22.92
N HIS A 241 21.77 38.70 22.68
CA HIS A 241 21.87 40.13 22.97
C HIS A 241 22.14 40.39 24.46
N HIS A 242 21.38 39.77 25.36
CA HIS A 242 21.59 39.91 26.79
C HIS A 242 22.95 39.40 27.26
N LEU A 243 23.38 38.22 26.80
CA LEU A 243 24.72 37.69 27.12
C LEU A 243 25.83 38.61 26.60
N SER A 244 25.68 39.16 25.39
CA SER A 244 26.66 40.11 24.84
C SER A 244 26.71 41.44 25.62
N SER A 245 25.56 41.90 26.13
CA SER A 245 25.47 43.14 26.91
C SER A 245 26.05 43.01 28.32
N ILE A 246 26.01 41.81 28.91
CA ILE A 246 26.58 41.52 30.24
C ILE A 246 28.11 41.38 30.16
N ASN A 247 28.64 40.92 29.03
CA ASN A 247 30.09 40.76 28.81
C ASN A 247 30.81 42.07 28.43
N LEU A 248 30.08 43.18 28.31
CA LEU A 248 30.58 44.51 27.92
C LEU A 248 30.61 45.52 29.09
N SER A 249 30.35 45.06 30.32
CA SER A 249 30.62 45.77 31.58
C SER A 249 31.80 45.16 32.31
#